data_AF-A0A1E3H9Y3-F1
#
_entry.id   AF-A0A1E3H9Y3-F1
#
_cell.length_a   1.000
_cell.length_b   1.000
_cell.length_c   1.000
_cell.angle_alpha   90.00
_cell.angle_beta   90.00
_cell.angle_gamma   90.00
#
_symmetry.space_group_name_H-M   'P 1'
#
loop_
_entity.id
_entity.type
_entity.pdbx_description
1 polymer ?
#
loop_
_entity_poly.entity_id
_entity_poly.type
_entity_poly.pdbx_seq_one_letter_code
_entity_poly.pdbx_strand_id
1 'polypeptide(L)'
;MTHFHAKAASLPAAFRLRAALFCGLLALAPLAVPAAAHDYKAGDLEIAHPWTRATPAGAAVAGGFLVVKNHGSTPDRLVGGTAEFADKVEIHEMSTTDGVMKMRHLPDGLALPAGTETELKPGSFHIMFTGLRRGLARDEKVKGTLLFEKAGTVEVEWKVEAMGARAPAGATAGASGDAAPLDHSGHGDHSGHGDHSGHGAHTP
;
A
#
# COMPACT_ATOMS: atom_id res chain seq x y z
N MET A 1 72.55 25.94 -22.09
CA MET A 1 72.51 25.77 -20.63
C MET A 1 72.05 27.08 -20.01
N THR A 2 71.02 26.98 -19.17
CA THR A 2 70.69 27.86 -18.04
C THR A 2 70.22 29.32 -18.28
N HIS A 3 68.98 29.52 -17.81
CA HIS A 3 68.38 30.72 -17.23
C HIS A 3 67.73 31.76 -18.15
N PHE A 4 66.42 31.55 -18.40
CA PHE A 4 65.45 32.63 -18.50
C PHE A 4 64.81 32.87 -17.13
N HIS A 5 65.05 34.05 -16.55
CA HIS A 5 64.24 34.65 -15.50
C HIS A 5 63.35 35.69 -16.19
N ALA A 6 62.03 35.54 -16.12
CA ALA A 6 61.11 36.59 -16.51
C ALA A 6 60.02 36.68 -15.45
N LYS A 7 60.02 37.80 -14.71
CA LYS A 7 58.93 38.23 -13.84
C LYS A 7 58.69 39.71 -14.09
N ALA A 8 57.45 40.05 -14.39
CA ALA A 8 56.76 41.35 -14.32
C ALA A 8 55.80 41.46 -15.52
N ALA A 9 54.63 42.08 -15.49
CA ALA A 9 53.78 42.63 -14.44
C ALA A 9 52.46 43.05 -15.14
N SER A 10 51.38 43.10 -14.35
CA SER A 10 50.17 43.94 -14.51
C SER A 10 49.42 44.03 -15.86
N LEU A 11 48.19 43.52 -15.86
CA LEU A 11 47.10 44.00 -16.71
C LEU A 11 46.52 45.32 -16.16
N PRO A 12 45.97 46.19 -17.03
CA PRO A 12 44.88 47.08 -16.64
C PRO A 12 43.54 46.69 -17.29
N ALA A 13 42.50 47.19 -16.65
CA ALA A 13 41.12 46.74 -16.72
C ALA A 13 40.27 47.40 -17.83
N ALA A 14 39.21 46.66 -18.18
CA ALA A 14 37.84 47.11 -18.45
C ALA A 14 37.55 48.07 -19.63
N PHE A 15 36.76 47.56 -20.59
CA PHE A 15 35.61 48.29 -21.19
C PHE A 15 34.71 47.27 -21.91
N ARG A 16 33.48 47.00 -21.43
CA ARG A 16 32.18 47.47 -21.99
C ARG A 16 31.99 47.10 -23.47
N LEU A 17 30.91 46.52 -24.00
CA LEU A 17 29.48 46.48 -23.63
C LEU A 17 28.72 45.78 -24.80
N ARG A 18 27.55 45.18 -24.51
CA ARG A 18 26.43 44.82 -25.44
C ARG A 18 26.59 43.63 -26.41
N ALA A 19 25.88 42.55 -26.09
CA ALA A 19 25.12 41.73 -27.05
C ALA A 19 23.86 41.25 -26.31
N ALA A 20 22.73 41.95 -26.50
CA ALA A 20 21.69 41.62 -27.49
C ALA A 20 20.81 40.45 -27.03
N LEU A 21 19.60 40.81 -26.62
CA LEU A 21 18.48 39.97 -26.24
C LEU A 21 18.13 38.97 -27.36
N PHE A 22 18.13 37.67 -27.04
CA PHE A 22 17.34 36.68 -27.76
C PHE A 22 16.36 36.05 -26.77
N CYS A 23 15.11 36.49 -26.87
CA CYS A 23 13.97 36.01 -26.10
C CYS A 23 13.57 34.64 -26.66
N GLY A 24 14.25 33.58 -26.22
CA GLY A 24 13.85 32.19 -26.46
C GLY A 24 12.89 31.76 -25.36
N LEU A 25 11.59 31.98 -25.53
CA LEU A 25 10.57 31.38 -24.68
C LEU A 25 10.52 29.87 -25.00
N LEU A 26 11.38 29.09 -24.37
CA LEU A 26 11.31 27.63 -24.39
C LEU A 26 10.02 27.24 -23.65
N ALA A 27 8.96 26.92 -24.41
CA ALA A 27 7.75 26.35 -23.86
C ALA A 27 8.09 25.01 -23.20
N LEU A 28 8.15 25.02 -21.86
CA LEU A 28 8.28 23.81 -21.05
C LEU A 28 6.92 23.08 -21.14
N ALA A 29 6.76 22.24 -22.15
CA ALA A 29 5.61 21.33 -22.21
C ALA A 29 5.73 20.36 -21.02
N PRO A 30 4.74 20.27 -20.12
CA PRO A 30 4.75 19.24 -19.10
C PRO A 30 4.63 17.89 -19.81
N LEU A 31 5.68 17.08 -19.76
CA LEU A 31 5.60 15.66 -20.07
C LEU A 31 4.64 15.05 -19.03
N ALA A 32 3.37 14.93 -19.41
CA ALA A 32 2.42 14.11 -18.67
C ALA A 32 2.91 12.67 -18.77
N VAL A 33 3.67 12.24 -17.78
CA VAL A 33 4.00 10.82 -17.58
C VAL A 33 2.66 10.12 -17.32
N PRO A 34 2.19 9.22 -18.20
CA PRO A 34 0.99 8.46 -17.91
C PRO A 34 1.24 7.68 -16.62
N ALA A 35 0.37 7.89 -15.63
CA ALA A 35 0.32 7.05 -14.44
C ALA A 35 -0.15 5.66 -14.89
N ALA A 36 0.79 4.84 -15.36
CA ALA A 36 0.51 3.46 -15.71
C ALA A 36 0.05 2.75 -14.44
N ALA A 37 -1.15 2.19 -14.47
CA ALA A 37 -1.54 1.15 -13.53
C ALA A 37 -0.43 0.08 -13.55
N HIS A 38 0.10 -0.26 -12.37
CA HIS A 38 1.20 -1.20 -12.24
C HIS A 38 0.67 -2.63 -12.41
N ASP A 39 0.45 -3.01 -13.66
CA ASP A 39 0.08 -4.36 -14.04
C ASP A 39 1.34 -5.15 -14.44
N TYR A 40 1.55 -6.30 -13.81
CA TYR A 40 2.66 -7.21 -14.07
C TYR A 40 2.15 -8.47 -14.78
N LYS A 41 3.01 -9.17 -15.50
CA LYS A 41 2.63 -10.39 -16.25
C LYS A 41 3.56 -11.56 -15.98
N ALA A 42 2.99 -12.76 -16.02
CA ALA A 42 3.69 -14.03 -15.86
C ALA A 42 3.03 -15.09 -16.74
N GLY A 43 3.52 -15.26 -17.97
CA GLY A 43 2.78 -16.01 -18.99
C GLY A 43 1.38 -15.41 -19.19
N ASP A 44 0.34 -16.22 -18.98
CA ASP A 44 -1.07 -15.83 -19.09
C ASP A 44 -1.64 -15.15 -17.83
N LEU A 45 -0.85 -15.04 -16.75
CA LEU A 45 -1.27 -14.34 -15.54
C LEU A 45 -1.03 -12.84 -15.68
N GLU A 46 -2.03 -12.06 -15.30
CA GLU A 46 -1.94 -10.61 -15.09
C GLU A 46 -2.12 -10.33 -13.60
N ILE A 47 -1.14 -9.66 -13.01
CA ILE A 47 -1.12 -9.25 -11.62
C ILE A 47 -1.38 -7.76 -11.58
N ALA A 48 -2.57 -7.37 -11.16
CA ALA A 48 -3.01 -5.99 -11.17
C ALA A 48 -2.97 -5.39 -9.76
N HIS A 49 -2.46 -4.16 -9.69
CA HIS A 49 -2.48 -3.31 -8.50
C HIS A 49 -1.96 -3.97 -7.20
N PRO A 50 -0.69 -4.40 -7.11
CA PRO A 50 -0.10 -4.80 -5.83
C PRO A 50 0.00 -3.62 -4.86
N TRP A 51 -0.57 -3.78 -3.67
CA TRP A 51 -0.53 -2.78 -2.63
C TRP A 51 -0.49 -3.39 -1.23
N THR A 52 -0.02 -2.61 -0.27
CA THR A 52 0.05 -2.97 1.15
C THR A 52 -0.38 -1.76 1.99
N ARG A 53 -0.68 -1.98 3.27
CA ARG A 53 -1.00 -0.88 4.19
C ARG A 53 0.28 -0.33 4.83
N ALA A 54 0.30 0.97 5.04
CA ALA A 54 1.26 1.60 5.92
C ALA A 54 1.23 0.94 7.31
N THR A 55 2.38 0.89 7.96
CA THR A 55 2.52 0.31 9.30
C THR A 55 3.35 1.23 10.19
N PRO A 56 3.02 1.31 11.50
CA PRO A 56 3.84 2.06 12.44
C PRO A 56 5.22 1.42 12.61
N ALA A 57 6.18 2.20 13.13
CA ALA A 57 7.48 1.67 13.52
C ALA A 57 7.31 0.55 14.56
N GLY A 58 8.02 -0.56 14.38
CA GLY A 58 7.96 -1.73 15.27
C GLY A 58 6.80 -2.69 15.00
N ALA A 59 5.95 -2.45 14.00
CA ALA A 59 4.97 -3.43 13.57
C ALA A 59 5.66 -4.73 13.11
N ALA A 60 5.13 -5.89 13.51
CA ALA A 60 5.70 -7.19 13.15
C ALA A 60 5.15 -7.76 11.83
N VAL A 61 3.98 -7.28 11.38
CA VAL A 61 3.25 -7.81 10.22
C VAL A 61 2.63 -6.71 9.37
N ALA A 62 2.46 -6.98 8.07
CA ALA A 62 1.67 -6.18 7.13
C ALA A 62 0.82 -7.07 6.22
N GLY A 63 -0.31 -6.53 5.73
CA GLY A 63 -1.17 -7.20 4.76
C GLY A 63 -0.94 -6.67 3.34
N GLY A 64 -0.69 -7.58 2.40
CA GLY A 64 -0.59 -7.34 0.96
C GLY A 64 -1.82 -7.81 0.20
N PHE A 65 -2.18 -7.04 -0.82
CA PHE A 65 -3.42 -7.16 -1.58
C PHE A 65 -3.14 -6.87 -3.05
N LEU A 66 -3.88 -7.55 -3.93
CA LEU A 66 -3.74 -7.45 -5.39
C LEU A 66 -4.88 -8.23 -6.06
N VAL A 67 -4.96 -8.11 -7.38
CA VAL A 67 -5.84 -8.93 -8.22
C VAL A 67 -4.98 -9.78 -9.13
N VAL A 68 -5.27 -11.09 -9.23
CA VAL A 68 -4.67 -11.95 -10.25
C VAL A 68 -5.75 -12.37 -11.24
N LYS A 69 -5.55 -12.06 -12.53
CA LYS A 69 -6.37 -12.57 -13.62
C LYS A 69 -5.60 -13.66 -14.33
N ASN A 70 -6.16 -14.86 -14.39
CA ASN A 70 -5.61 -15.97 -15.15
C ASN A 70 -6.32 -16.02 -16.51
N HIS A 71 -5.68 -15.49 -17.55
CA HIS A 71 -6.21 -15.52 -18.93
C HIS A 71 -5.93 -16.84 -19.66
N GLY A 72 -5.23 -17.76 -19.00
CA GLY A 72 -4.81 -19.03 -19.58
C GLY A 72 -5.91 -20.08 -19.56
N SER A 73 -5.62 -21.22 -20.20
CA SER A 73 -6.52 -22.39 -20.26
C SER A 73 -6.25 -23.43 -19.17
N THR A 74 -5.24 -23.21 -18.32
CA THR A 74 -4.89 -24.12 -17.21
C THR A 74 -4.85 -23.37 -15.87
N PRO A 75 -5.22 -24.03 -14.76
CA PRO A 75 -5.14 -23.40 -13.44
C PRO A 75 -3.67 -23.21 -13.04
N ASP A 76 -3.41 -22.16 -12.28
CA ASP A 76 -2.13 -21.92 -11.59
C ASP A 76 -2.38 -21.77 -10.08
N ARG A 77 -1.35 -21.44 -9.31
CA ARG A 77 -1.42 -21.23 -7.88
C ARG A 77 -0.41 -20.19 -7.44
N LEU A 78 -0.85 -19.21 -6.65
CA LEU A 78 0.03 -18.31 -5.92
C LEU A 78 0.50 -19.01 -4.63
N VAL A 79 1.78 -19.35 -4.54
CA VAL A 79 2.34 -20.15 -3.44
C VAL A 79 3.13 -19.32 -2.42
N GLY A 80 3.42 -18.05 -2.72
CA GLY A 80 4.14 -17.17 -1.81
C GLY A 80 4.97 -16.14 -2.57
N GLY A 81 6.16 -15.86 -2.07
CA GLY A 81 7.07 -14.89 -2.68
C GLY A 81 8.16 -14.42 -1.73
N THR A 82 8.74 -13.26 -2.03
CA THR A 82 9.72 -12.59 -1.18
C THR A 82 9.39 -11.11 -1.03
N ALA A 83 9.92 -10.47 0.00
CA ALA A 83 9.77 -9.04 0.23
C ALA A 83 11.05 -8.51 0.85
N GLU A 84 11.63 -7.44 0.31
CA GLU A 84 12.88 -6.86 0.85
C GLU A 84 12.69 -6.33 2.30
N PHE A 85 11.44 -6.03 2.66
CA PHE A 85 11.04 -5.40 3.92
C PHE A 85 10.53 -6.38 4.98
N ALA A 86 10.44 -7.68 4.67
CA ALA A 86 9.89 -8.71 5.57
C ALA A 86 10.69 -10.02 5.50
N ASP A 87 10.57 -10.85 6.52
CA ASP A 87 11.28 -12.13 6.57
C ASP A 87 10.52 -13.26 5.85
N LYS A 88 9.20 -13.21 5.82
CA LYS A 88 8.36 -14.19 5.11
C LYS A 88 7.19 -13.55 4.41
N VAL A 89 6.76 -14.20 3.33
CA VAL A 89 5.57 -13.91 2.55
C VAL A 89 4.68 -15.15 2.57
N GLU A 90 3.53 -15.04 3.22
CA GLU A 90 2.61 -16.15 3.43
C GLU A 90 1.25 -15.84 2.83
N ILE A 91 0.54 -16.85 2.34
CA ILE A 91 -0.83 -16.69 1.83
C ILE A 91 -1.81 -17.08 2.93
N HIS A 92 -2.78 -16.22 3.21
CA HIS A 92 -3.75 -16.40 4.28
C HIS A 92 -5.17 -16.16 3.76
N GLU A 93 -6.13 -16.84 4.35
CA GLU A 93 -7.55 -16.60 4.16
C GLU A 93 -8.20 -16.08 5.45
N MET A 94 -9.25 -15.29 5.28
CA MET A 94 -10.15 -14.89 6.35
C MET A 94 -11.49 -15.60 6.14
N SER A 95 -11.97 -16.28 7.18
CA SER A 95 -13.28 -16.93 7.17
C SER A 95 -14.03 -16.61 8.46
N THR A 96 -15.35 -16.41 8.36
CA THR A 96 -16.20 -16.32 9.54
C THR A 96 -16.66 -17.73 9.92
N THR A 97 -16.34 -18.17 11.14
CA THR A 97 -16.87 -19.40 11.71
C THR A 97 -17.55 -19.03 13.02
N ASP A 98 -18.84 -19.33 13.15
CA ASP A 98 -19.65 -19.05 14.34
C ASP A 98 -19.63 -17.56 14.77
N GLY A 99 -19.66 -16.65 13.80
CA GLY A 99 -19.60 -15.20 14.05
C GLY A 99 -18.20 -14.67 14.39
N VAL A 100 -17.18 -15.54 14.45
CA VAL A 100 -15.79 -15.16 14.73
C VAL A 100 -14.99 -15.15 13.44
N MET A 101 -14.34 -14.02 13.15
CA MET A 101 -13.37 -13.92 12.06
C MET A 101 -12.11 -14.72 12.41
N LYS A 102 -11.80 -15.74 11.62
CA LYS A 102 -10.61 -16.58 11.75
C LYS A 102 -9.69 -16.33 10.57
N MET A 103 -8.41 -16.15 10.87
CA MET A 103 -7.34 -16.09 9.88
C MET A 103 -6.67 -17.45 9.80
N ARG A 104 -6.48 -17.97 8.59
CA ARG A 104 -5.86 -19.29 8.37
C ARG A 104 -4.79 -19.19 7.29
N HIS A 105 -3.59 -19.67 7.62
CA HIS A 105 -2.50 -19.83 6.67
C HIS A 105 -2.83 -20.94 5.65
N LEU A 106 -2.52 -20.70 4.38
CA LEU A 106 -2.66 -21.65 3.27
C LEU A 106 -1.26 -22.13 2.84
N PRO A 107 -0.75 -23.23 3.42
CA PRO A 107 0.62 -23.69 3.16
C PRO A 107 0.85 -24.14 1.72
N ASP A 108 -0.20 -24.66 1.08
CA ASP A 108 -0.13 -25.05 -0.32
C ASP A 108 -0.25 -23.83 -1.25
N GLY A 109 -0.72 -22.66 -0.76
CA GLY A 109 -0.99 -21.47 -1.56
C GLY A 109 -2.44 -21.32 -2.04
N LEU A 110 -2.73 -20.24 -2.76
CA LEU A 110 -4.05 -19.89 -3.28
C LEU A 110 -4.21 -20.33 -4.74
N ALA A 111 -5.22 -21.16 -5.00
CA ALA A 111 -5.55 -21.62 -6.35
C ALA A 111 -6.03 -20.45 -7.23
N LEU A 112 -5.59 -20.46 -8.49
CA LEU A 112 -5.92 -19.47 -9.52
C LEU A 112 -6.54 -20.19 -10.72
N PRO A 113 -7.88 -20.42 -10.71
CA PRO A 113 -8.54 -21.14 -11.79
C PRO A 113 -8.38 -20.46 -13.15
N ALA A 114 -8.28 -21.25 -14.22
CA ALA A 114 -8.20 -20.77 -15.60
C ALA A 114 -9.39 -19.89 -15.97
N GLY A 115 -9.16 -18.80 -16.69
CA GLY A 115 -10.20 -17.88 -17.15
C GLY A 115 -10.90 -17.10 -16.03
N THR A 116 -10.33 -17.04 -14.83
CA THR A 116 -10.95 -16.37 -13.67
C THR A 116 -10.08 -15.25 -13.11
N GLU A 117 -10.73 -14.33 -12.42
CA GLU A 117 -10.11 -13.31 -11.59
C GLU A 117 -10.19 -13.73 -10.11
N THR A 118 -9.06 -13.67 -9.43
CA THR A 118 -8.94 -13.94 -8.00
C THR A 118 -8.44 -12.68 -7.30
N GLU A 119 -9.28 -12.12 -6.44
CA GLU A 119 -8.99 -10.89 -5.70
C GLU A 119 -8.50 -11.21 -4.29
N LEU A 120 -7.31 -10.69 -3.95
CA LEU A 120 -6.78 -10.67 -2.60
C LEU A 120 -7.05 -9.30 -1.99
N LYS A 121 -7.98 -9.23 -1.04
CA LYS A 121 -8.47 -7.99 -0.44
C LYS A 121 -8.70 -8.10 1.07
N PRO A 122 -8.76 -6.97 1.80
CA PRO A 122 -9.04 -6.99 3.23
C PRO A 122 -10.31 -7.78 3.58
N GLY A 123 -10.20 -8.72 4.52
CA GLY A 123 -11.31 -9.55 4.96
C GLY A 123 -11.57 -10.80 4.11
N SER A 124 -10.73 -11.08 3.10
CA SER A 124 -10.76 -12.30 2.29
C SER A 124 -9.36 -12.92 2.24
N PHE A 125 -8.96 -13.49 1.10
CA PHE A 125 -7.58 -13.88 0.83
C PHE A 125 -6.66 -12.67 0.88
N HIS A 126 -5.48 -12.84 1.45
CA HIS A 126 -4.46 -11.80 1.49
C HIS A 126 -3.07 -12.40 1.66
N ILE A 127 -2.06 -11.60 1.35
CA ILE A 127 -0.67 -11.92 1.62
C ILE A 127 -0.33 -11.37 3.00
N MET A 128 0.21 -12.19 3.87
CA MET A 128 0.74 -11.78 5.17
C MET A 128 2.27 -11.67 5.05
N PHE A 129 2.78 -10.45 5.18
CA PHE A 129 4.20 -10.21 5.38
C PHE A 129 4.50 -10.32 6.87
N THR A 130 5.38 -11.24 7.27
CA THR A 130 5.75 -11.43 8.68
C THR A 130 7.23 -11.16 8.91
N GLY A 131 7.56 -10.69 10.12
CA GLY A 131 8.92 -10.26 10.44
C GLY A 131 9.29 -8.99 9.68
N LEU A 132 8.45 -7.96 9.76
CA LEU A 132 8.80 -6.68 9.15
C LEU A 132 10.09 -6.12 9.76
N ARG A 133 11.03 -5.73 8.91
CA ARG A 133 12.34 -5.19 9.31
C ARG A 133 12.25 -3.70 9.69
N ARG A 134 11.20 -3.03 9.23
CA ARG A 134 10.87 -1.63 9.50
C ARG A 134 9.38 -1.38 9.27
N GLY A 135 8.90 -0.23 9.74
CA GLY A 135 7.58 0.28 9.33
C GLY A 135 7.54 0.65 7.85
N LEU A 136 6.35 0.58 7.26
CA LEU A 136 6.06 0.97 5.88
C LEU A 136 5.40 2.35 5.87
N ALA A 137 5.99 3.31 5.16
CA ALA A 137 5.46 4.67 5.09
C ALA A 137 4.42 4.78 3.98
N ARG A 138 3.35 5.55 4.21
CA ARG A 138 2.34 5.83 3.17
C ARG A 138 3.00 6.44 1.93
N ASP A 139 2.46 6.10 0.76
CA ASP A 139 2.89 6.53 -0.57
C ASP A 139 4.29 6.03 -0.98
N GLU A 140 4.92 5.22 -0.13
CA GLU A 140 6.13 4.47 -0.44
C GLU A 140 5.83 3.36 -1.46
N LYS A 141 6.88 2.96 -2.17
CA LYS A 141 6.89 1.79 -3.04
C LYS A 141 7.96 0.82 -2.52
N VAL A 142 7.55 -0.39 -2.19
CA VAL A 142 8.47 -1.42 -1.67
C VAL A 142 8.48 -2.62 -2.60
N LYS A 143 9.64 -3.25 -2.77
CA LYS A 143 9.82 -4.34 -3.74
C LYS A 143 9.65 -5.71 -3.11
N GLY A 144 9.22 -6.65 -3.94
CA GLY A 144 9.17 -8.06 -3.61
C GLY A 144 8.99 -8.92 -4.85
N THR A 145 8.70 -10.20 -4.62
CA THR A 145 8.34 -11.14 -5.67
C THR A 145 7.07 -11.88 -5.31
N LEU A 146 6.36 -12.34 -6.33
CA LEU A 146 5.31 -13.34 -6.23
C LEU A 146 5.81 -14.63 -6.87
N LEU A 147 5.58 -15.76 -6.21
CA LEU A 147 5.92 -17.08 -6.71
C LEU A 147 4.64 -17.82 -7.09
N PHE A 148 4.53 -18.17 -8.37
CA PHE A 148 3.48 -19.00 -8.91
C PHE A 148 4.00 -20.41 -9.19
N GLU A 149 3.15 -21.41 -8.98
CA GLU A 149 3.51 -22.83 -9.14
C GLU A 149 3.92 -23.16 -10.59
N LYS A 150 3.22 -22.61 -11.59
CA LYS A 150 3.51 -22.86 -13.01
C LYS A 150 4.12 -21.66 -13.72
N ALA A 151 3.59 -20.45 -13.51
CA ALA A 151 4.10 -19.25 -14.16
C ALA A 151 5.47 -18.78 -13.62
N GLY A 152 5.93 -19.32 -12.49
CA GLY A 152 7.23 -19.01 -11.90
C GLY A 152 7.23 -17.73 -11.07
N THR A 153 8.39 -17.07 -10.98
CA THR A 153 8.58 -15.89 -10.13
C THR A 153 8.39 -14.59 -10.91
N VAL A 154 7.71 -13.63 -10.30
CA VAL A 154 7.44 -12.30 -10.85
C VAL A 154 7.90 -11.25 -9.85
N GLU A 155 8.71 -10.30 -10.29
CA GLU A 155 9.05 -9.13 -9.49
C GLU A 155 7.89 -8.13 -9.51
N VAL A 156 7.51 -7.65 -8.32
CA VAL A 156 6.41 -6.69 -8.16
C VAL A 156 6.81 -5.57 -7.21
N GLU A 157 6.24 -4.39 -7.45
CA GLU A 157 6.32 -3.26 -6.53
C GLU A 157 4.97 -3.07 -5.84
N TRP A 158 5.01 -3.02 -4.51
CA TRP A 158 3.87 -2.81 -3.64
C TRP A 158 3.72 -1.34 -3.34
N LYS A 159 2.60 -0.75 -3.74
CA LYS A 159 2.24 0.61 -3.32
C LYS A 159 1.77 0.59 -1.86
N VAL A 160 2.35 1.43 -1.01
CA VAL A 160 1.96 1.53 0.39
C VAL A 160 0.83 2.55 0.55
N GLU A 161 -0.37 2.06 0.85
CA GLU A 161 -1.56 2.88 1.03
C GLU A 161 -1.76 3.27 2.51
N ALA A 162 -2.71 4.15 2.79
CA ALA A 162 -2.97 4.62 4.15
C ALA A 162 -3.26 3.47 5.15
N MET A 163 -2.92 3.69 6.42
CA MET A 163 -3.31 2.79 7.50
C MET A 163 -4.84 2.60 7.48
N GLY A 164 -5.30 1.36 7.38
CA GLY A 164 -6.73 1.02 7.32
C GLY A 164 -7.38 1.13 5.92
N ALA A 165 -6.63 1.44 4.85
CA ALA A 165 -7.16 1.47 3.49
C ALA A 165 -7.86 0.13 3.13
N ARG A 166 -9.00 0.21 2.44
CA ARG A 166 -9.78 -0.96 1.98
C ARG A 166 -9.53 -1.32 0.51
N ALA A 167 -9.02 -0.36 -0.27
CA ALA A 167 -8.70 -0.47 -1.69
C ALA A 167 -7.55 0.52 -2.00
N PRO A 168 -6.81 0.33 -3.11
CA PRO A 168 -5.76 1.27 -3.49
C PRO A 168 -6.34 2.63 -3.90
N ALA A 169 -5.60 3.70 -3.66
CA ALA A 169 -6.04 5.06 -4.00
C ALA A 169 -6.17 5.19 -5.53
N GLY A 170 -7.39 5.48 -5.99
CA GLY A 170 -7.76 5.55 -7.42
C GLY A 170 -8.71 4.45 -7.89
N ALA A 171 -8.94 3.39 -7.11
CA ALA A 171 -9.85 2.29 -7.46
C ALA A 171 -11.33 2.53 -7.11
N THR A 172 -11.77 3.78 -6.99
CA THR A 172 -13.17 4.10 -6.64
C THR A 172 -14.10 3.83 -7.82
N ALA A 173 -14.59 2.59 -7.92
CA ALA A 173 -15.87 2.27 -8.52
C ALA A 173 -16.85 1.87 -7.40
N GLY A 174 -17.77 2.79 -7.07
CA GLY A 174 -19.10 2.50 -6.53
C GLY A 174 -19.19 1.74 -5.20
N ALA A 175 -18.97 2.42 -4.07
CA ALA A 175 -19.62 2.04 -2.82
C ALA A 175 -19.82 3.29 -1.96
N SER A 176 -20.87 4.06 -2.25
CA SER A 176 -21.49 4.96 -1.28
C SER A 176 -22.15 4.11 -0.20
N GLY A 177 -21.36 3.71 0.78
CA GLY A 177 -21.85 3.26 2.07
C GLY A 177 -21.33 4.27 3.08
N ASP A 178 -22.20 5.17 3.51
CA ASP A 178 -21.96 6.15 4.55
C ASP A 178 -21.47 5.46 5.83
N ALA A 179 -20.15 5.38 5.99
CA ALA A 179 -19.54 5.04 7.26
C ALA A 179 -19.52 6.32 8.10
N ALA A 180 -20.59 6.54 8.85
CA ALA A 180 -20.59 7.51 9.94
C ALA A 180 -19.41 7.22 10.89
N PRO A 181 -18.69 8.26 11.36
CA PRO A 181 -17.59 8.08 12.29
C PRO A 181 -18.10 7.49 13.60
N LEU A 182 -17.50 6.36 14.03
CA LEU A 182 -17.68 5.81 15.37
C LEU A 182 -17.00 6.76 16.36
N ASP A 183 -17.79 7.68 16.89
CA ASP A 183 -17.52 8.43 18.10
C ASP A 183 -17.62 7.49 19.32
N HIS A 184 -16.51 7.34 20.04
CA HIS A 184 -16.49 6.77 21.38
C HIS A 184 -16.21 7.89 22.39
N SER A 185 -17.25 8.63 22.77
CA SER A 185 -17.20 9.64 23.83
C SER A 185 -18.48 9.58 24.67
N GLY A 186 -18.37 9.38 25.98
CA GLY A 186 -19.39 9.86 26.93
C GLY A 186 -19.94 8.86 27.94
N HIS A 187 -19.36 8.87 29.14
CA HIS A 187 -19.92 8.37 30.40
C HIS A 187 -21.06 9.26 30.93
N GLY A 188 -22.02 8.65 31.67
CA GLY A 188 -23.01 9.28 32.57
C GLY A 188 -24.29 9.74 31.83
N ASP A 189 -25.52 9.57 32.31
CA ASP A 189 -26.07 9.43 33.65
C ASP A 189 -27.25 8.43 33.68
N HIS A 190 -27.75 8.08 34.86
CA HIS A 190 -29.06 7.46 35.02
C HIS A 190 -29.72 8.11 36.23
N SER A 191 -30.49 9.15 35.97
CA SER A 191 -31.41 9.76 36.92
C SER A 191 -32.83 9.49 36.42
N GLY A 192 -33.52 8.56 37.07
CA GLY A 192 -34.92 8.24 36.82
C GLY A 192 -35.65 8.07 38.15
N HIS A 193 -36.20 9.18 38.64
CA HIS A 193 -37.10 9.26 39.78
C HIS A 193 -38.37 8.42 39.55
N GLY A 194 -38.76 7.67 40.59
CA GLY A 194 -40.09 7.10 40.76
C GLY A 194 -40.46 7.16 42.23
N ASP A 195 -41.13 8.24 42.59
CA ASP A 195 -41.71 8.57 43.88
C ASP A 195 -43.03 7.82 44.09
N HIS A 196 -43.12 6.97 45.11
CA HIS A 196 -44.41 6.59 45.68
C HIS A 196 -44.36 6.60 47.20
N SER A 197 -45.15 7.53 47.72
CA SER A 197 -45.37 7.93 49.10
C SER A 197 -45.86 6.79 49.99
N GLY A 198 -45.36 6.77 51.22
CA GLY A 198 -45.82 5.88 52.29
C GLY A 198 -47.00 6.45 53.10
N HIS A 199 -47.85 5.53 53.56
CA HIS A 199 -48.72 5.58 54.74
C HIS A 199 -48.72 4.11 55.26
N GLY A 200 -48.45 3.71 56.50
CA GLY A 200 -48.46 4.35 57.81
C GLY A 200 -49.38 3.54 58.74
N ALA A 201 -48.83 2.74 59.67
CA ALA A 201 -49.40 2.26 60.97
C ALA A 201 -48.51 1.12 61.54
N HIS A 202 -47.68 1.29 62.58
CA HIS A 202 -47.95 1.33 64.05
C HIS A 202 -48.46 -0.03 64.61
N THR A 203 -47.57 -0.96 65.03
CA THR A 203 -47.10 -1.33 66.42
C THR A 203 -48.17 -1.88 67.38
N PRO A 204 -47.80 -2.61 68.46
CA PRO A 204 -46.51 -3.20 68.83
C PRO A 204 -46.47 -4.74 68.77
#